data_AF-A0AAX1K467-F1
#
_entry.id   AF-A0AAX1K467-F1
#
_cell.length_a   1.000
_cell.length_b   1.000
_cell.length_c   1.000
_cell.angle_alpha   90.00
_cell.angle_beta   90.00
_cell.angle_gamma   90.00
#
_symmetry.space_group_name_H-M   'P 1'
#
loop_
_entity.id
_entity.type
_entity.pdbx_description
1 polymer ?
#
loop_
_entity_poly.entity_id
_entity_poly.type
_entity_poly.pdbx_seq_one_letter_code
_entity_poly.pdbx_strand_id
1 'polypeptide(L)'
;MKITMWVMLIVGIIELTANTFFLISLSRGKDLKIAKKFHGDFPMYATDKAWLVKIVSSVILGIVALLASYAINKDFSIKIILSNMFSFGMLIMCITQALLYGKKHIPARISIVLGIVFVMLTILKL
;
A
#
# COMPACT_ATOMS: atom_id res chain seq x y z
N MET A 1 14.17 -13.52 5.94
CA MET A 1 13.79 -12.09 5.90
C MET A 1 14.38 -11.34 4.70
N LYS A 2 15.29 -11.95 3.93
CA LYS A 2 15.89 -11.28 2.77
C LYS A 2 14.84 -11.00 1.69
N ILE A 3 13.90 -11.93 1.48
CA ILE A 3 12.82 -11.74 0.50
C ILE A 3 11.89 -10.61 0.97
N THR A 4 11.46 -10.65 2.23
CA THR A 4 10.63 -9.60 2.84
C THR A 4 11.28 -8.22 2.70
N MET A 5 12.60 -8.11 2.94
CA MET A 5 13.35 -6.86 2.77
C MET A 5 13.22 -6.31 1.34
N TRP A 6 13.51 -7.13 0.32
CA TRP A 6 13.45 -6.70 -1.07
C TRP A 6 12.02 -6.34 -1.50
N VAL A 7 11.03 -7.12 -1.07
CA VAL A 7 9.61 -6.85 -1.34
C VAL A 7 9.21 -5.51 -0.73
N MET A 8 9.52 -5.28 0.54
CA MET A 8 9.21 -4.02 1.22
C MET A 8 9.96 -2.82 0.62
N LEU A 9 11.19 -3.00 0.17
CA LEU A 9 11.94 -1.95 -0.52
C LEU A 9 11.23 -1.57 -1.82
N ILE A 10 10.95 -2.55 -2.69
CA ILE A 10 10.35 -2.30 -4.01
C ILE A 10 8.95 -1.71 -3.87
N VAL A 11 8.10 -2.33 -3.05
CA VAL A 11 6.73 -1.84 -2.83
C VAL A 11 6.75 -0.49 -2.13
N GLY A 12 7.65 -0.29 -1.16
CA GLY A 12 7.81 0.99 -0.47
C GLY A 12 8.19 2.13 -1.41
N ILE A 13 9.13 1.89 -2.34
CA ILE A 13 9.50 2.89 -3.37
C ILE A 13 8.29 3.17 -4.27
N ILE A 14 7.61 2.14 -4.77
CA ILE A 14 6.47 2.30 -5.69
C ILE A 14 5.34 3.09 -5.02
N GLU A 15 4.90 2.66 -3.83
CA GLU A 15 3.81 3.30 -3.10
C GLU A 15 4.17 4.73 -2.70
N LEU A 16 5.39 4.97 -2.19
CA LEU A 16 5.79 6.31 -1.81
C LEU A 16 5.88 7.24 -3.02
N THR A 17 6.59 6.85 -4.08
CA THR A 17 6.81 7.72 -5.23
C THR A 17 5.52 8.00 -6.00
N ALA A 18 4.73 6.97 -6.32
CA ALA A 18 3.50 7.14 -7.08
C ALA A 18 2.47 7.99 -6.33
N ASN A 19 2.23 7.68 -5.05
CA ASN A 19 1.20 8.38 -4.28
C ASN A 19 1.65 9.78 -3.86
N THR A 20 2.95 10.03 -3.63
CA THR A 20 3.47 11.39 -3.42
C THR A 20 3.31 12.25 -4.67
N PHE A 21 3.56 11.70 -5.86
CA PHE A 21 3.28 12.40 -7.11
C PHE A 21 1.81 12.83 -7.21
N PHE A 22 0.87 11.94 -6.85
CA PHE A 22 -0.55 12.29 -6.85
C PHE A 22 -0.91 13.33 -5.80
N LEU A 23 -0.33 13.28 -4.59
CA LEU A 23 -0.53 14.33 -3.57
C LEU A 23 -0.04 15.70 -4.04
N ILE A 24 1.14 15.77 -4.67
CA ILE A 24 1.67 17.02 -5.23
C ILE A 24 0.80 17.52 -6.39
N SER A 25 0.31 16.62 -7.23
CA SER A 25 -0.61 16.97 -8.31
C SER A 25 -1.90 17.58 -7.75
N LEU A 26 -2.47 16.99 -6.70
CA LEU A 26 -3.68 17.47 -6.03
C LEU A 26 -3.47 18.82 -5.35
N SER A 27 -2.34 19.02 -4.66
CA SER A 27 -2.05 20.30 -3.99
C SER A 27 -1.87 21.46 -4.98
N ARG A 28 -1.53 21.16 -6.24
CA ARG A 28 -1.47 22.11 -7.36
C ARG A 28 -2.82 22.33 -8.06
N GLY A 29 -3.92 21.85 -7.47
CA GLY A 29 -5.28 22.04 -8.00
C GLY A 29 -5.65 21.13 -9.16
N LYS A 30 -4.86 20.10 -9.48
CA LYS A 30 -5.24 19.09 -10.47
C LYS A 30 -6.22 18.10 -9.86
N ASP A 31 -7.16 17.62 -10.66
CA ASP A 31 -8.16 16.65 -10.20
C ASP A 31 -7.59 15.23 -10.01
N LEU A 32 -8.36 14.36 -9.36
CA LEU A 32 -8.01 12.97 -9.11
C LEU A 32 -8.10 12.08 -10.37
N LYS A 33 -8.43 12.61 -11.56
CA LYS A 33 -8.67 11.77 -12.74
C LYS A 33 -7.45 10.95 -13.14
N ILE A 34 -6.25 11.52 -12.98
CA ILE A 34 -5.00 10.82 -13.31
C ILE A 34 -4.77 9.65 -12.34
N ALA A 35 -4.94 9.88 -11.03
CA ALA A 35 -4.82 8.83 -10.02
C ALA A 35 -5.86 7.72 -10.23
N LYS A 36 -7.10 8.11 -10.55
CA LYS A 36 -8.22 7.22 -10.88
C LYS A 36 -7.95 6.31 -12.07
N LYS A 37 -7.19 6.80 -13.07
CA LYS A 37 -6.81 6.03 -14.25
C LYS A 37 -5.61 5.12 -14.00
N PHE A 38 -4.69 5.53 -13.13
CA PHE A 38 -3.43 4.82 -12.88
C PHE A 38 -3.59 3.63 -11.93
N HIS A 39 -4.43 3.76 -10.90
CA HIS A 39 -4.64 2.71 -9.91
C HIS A 39 -5.77 1.76 -10.33
N GLY A 40 -5.40 0.57 -10.83
CA GLY A 40 -6.37 -0.45 -11.23
C GLY A 40 -7.08 -1.17 -10.08
N ASP A 41 -6.53 -1.14 -8.87
CA ASP A 41 -7.03 -1.81 -7.67
C ASP A 41 -8.23 -1.08 -7.03
N PHE A 42 -8.41 0.20 -7.32
CA PHE A 42 -9.42 1.06 -6.71
C PHE A 42 -10.33 1.68 -7.78
N PRO A 43 -11.66 1.64 -7.64
CA PRO A 43 -12.55 2.01 -8.73
C PRO A 43 -12.58 3.51 -9.00
N MET A 44 -12.66 3.89 -10.28
CA MET A 44 -12.79 5.28 -10.71
C MET A 44 -14.04 5.97 -10.14
N TYR A 45 -15.13 5.22 -9.91
CA TYR A 45 -16.40 5.74 -9.38
C TYR A 45 -16.39 5.97 -7.86
N ALA A 46 -15.31 5.64 -7.15
CA ALA A 46 -15.19 5.98 -5.73
C ALA A 46 -15.14 7.50 -5.54
N THR A 47 -15.61 7.95 -4.37
CA THR A 47 -15.63 9.36 -4.00
C THR A 47 -14.22 9.92 -3.88
N ASP A 48 -14.06 11.22 -4.13
CA ASP A 48 -12.75 11.89 -4.05
C ASP A 48 -12.14 11.78 -2.64
N LYS A 49 -12.99 11.79 -1.60
CA LYS A 49 -12.56 11.55 -0.22
C LYS A 49 -11.97 10.15 -0.03
N ALA A 50 -12.58 9.12 -0.60
CA ALA A 50 -12.06 7.75 -0.51
C ALA A 50 -10.73 7.60 -1.26
N TRP A 51 -10.59 8.26 -2.41
CA TRP A 51 -9.33 8.34 -3.15
C TRP A 51 -8.24 9.07 -2.37
N LEU A 52 -8.55 10.19 -1.73
CA LEU A 52 -7.60 10.91 -0.88
C LEU A 52 -7.10 10.03 0.27
N VAL A 53 -8.03 9.36 0.97
CA VAL A 53 -7.68 8.43 2.05
C VAL A 53 -6.76 7.33 1.53
N LYS A 54 -7.10 6.70 0.40
CA LYS A 54 -6.26 5.66 -0.21
C LYS A 54 -4.84 6.15 -0.49
N ILE A 55 -4.70 7.30 -1.17
CA ILE A 55 -3.40 7.89 -1.54
C ILE A 55 -2.57 8.19 -0.28
N VAL A 56 -3.17 8.85 0.72
CA VAL A 56 -2.46 9.19 1.96
C VAL A 56 -2.06 7.93 2.74
N SER A 57 -2.96 6.95 2.87
CA SER A 57 -2.66 5.67 3.50
C SER A 57 -1.53 4.93 2.78
N SER A 58 -1.54 4.88 1.45
CA SER A 58 -0.47 4.30 0.65
C SER A 58 0.88 5.00 0.85
N VAL A 59 0.93 6.34 0.95
CA VAL A 59 2.16 7.07 1.27
C VAL A 59 2.71 6.65 2.64
N ILE A 60 1.85 6.64 3.66
CA ILE A 60 2.24 6.26 5.02
C ILE A 60 2.76 4.82 5.04
N LEU A 61 2.05 3.88 4.41
CA LEU A 61 2.47 2.48 4.31
C LEU A 61 3.77 2.32 3.52
N GLY A 62 3.97 3.11 2.46
CA GLY A 62 5.22 3.16 1.71
C GLY A 62 6.41 3.58 2.58
N ILE A 63 6.26 4.62 3.40
CA ILE A 63 7.29 5.05 4.37
C ILE A 63 7.59 3.91 5.36
N VAL A 64 6.55 3.29 5.93
CA VAL A 64 6.71 2.17 6.88
C VAL A 64 7.44 1.00 6.22
N ALA A 65 7.15 0.68 4.96
CA ALA A 65 7.83 -0.37 4.20
C ALA A 65 9.33 -0.08 4.01
N LEU A 66 9.68 1.17 3.66
CA LEU A 66 11.08 1.57 3.51
C LEU A 66 11.84 1.52 4.84
N LEU A 67 11.21 1.98 5.92
CA LEU A 67 11.78 1.88 7.27
C LEU A 67 11.94 0.42 7.70
N ALA A 68 10.97 -0.45 7.38
CA ALA A 68 11.04 -1.88 7.65
C ALA A 68 12.20 -2.53 6.89
N SER A 69 12.32 -2.27 5.58
CA SER A 69 13.44 -2.75 4.76
C SER A 69 14.79 -2.32 5.32
N TYR A 70 14.93 -1.03 5.66
CA TYR A 70 16.15 -0.52 6.27
C TYR A 70 16.46 -1.18 7.62
N ALA A 71 15.45 -1.35 8.48
CA ALA A 71 15.59 -2.01 9.77
C ALA A 71 15.97 -3.50 9.63
N ILE A 72 15.44 -4.21 8.63
CA ILE A 72 15.84 -5.59 8.31
C ILE A 72 17.30 -5.61 7.87
N ASN A 73 17.70 -4.72 6.96
CA ASN A 73 19.07 -4.65 6.43
C ASN A 73 20.12 -4.34 7.52
N LYS A 74 19.77 -3.51 8.50
CA LYS A 74 20.62 -3.17 9.66
C LYS A 74 20.41 -4.08 10.87
N ASP A 75 19.57 -5.11 10.72
CA ASP A 75 19.25 -6.10 11.73
C ASP A 75 18.62 -5.55 13.04
N PHE A 76 18.05 -4.34 13.01
CA PHE A 76 17.45 -3.70 14.19
C PHE A 76 16.30 -4.51 14.81
N SER A 77 16.14 -4.43 16.13
CA SER A 77 15.09 -5.14 16.87
C SER A 77 13.67 -4.79 16.41
N ILE A 78 13.45 -3.54 15.98
CA ILE A 78 12.16 -3.03 15.53
C ILE A 78 11.71 -3.59 14.15
N LYS A 79 12.58 -4.30 13.43
CA LYS A 79 12.31 -4.80 12.07
C LYS A 79 11.02 -5.60 11.96
N ILE A 80 10.70 -6.43 12.96
CA ILE A 80 9.49 -7.26 12.98
C ILE A 80 8.24 -6.40 13.14
N ILE A 81 8.29 -5.39 14.02
CA ILE A 81 7.16 -4.50 14.28
C ILE A 81 6.83 -3.71 13.02
N LEU A 82 7.83 -3.07 12.39
CA LEU A 82 7.63 -2.31 11.16
C LEU A 82 7.14 -3.20 10.00
N SER A 83 7.69 -4.39 9.87
CA SER A 83 7.29 -5.37 8.86
C SER A 83 5.81 -5.75 8.97
N ASN A 84 5.38 -6.06 10.20
CA ASN A 84 3.99 -6.42 10.48
C ASN A 84 3.06 -5.22 10.33
N MET A 85 3.45 -4.02 10.78
CA MET A 85 2.67 -2.80 10.58
C MET A 85 2.38 -2.55 9.10
N PHE A 86 3.41 -2.67 8.25
CA PHE A 86 3.22 -2.55 6.80
C PHE A 86 2.25 -3.61 6.27
N SER A 87 2.50 -4.89 6.57
CA SER A 87 1.76 -5.99 5.95
C SER A 87 0.30 -6.06 6.40
N PHE A 88 0.04 -5.88 7.69
CA PHE A 88 -1.32 -5.79 8.20
C PHE A 88 -2.02 -4.51 7.72
N GLY A 89 -1.30 -3.39 7.63
CA GLY A 89 -1.83 -2.15 7.06
C GLY A 89 -2.29 -2.33 5.60
N MET A 90 -1.47 -2.99 4.78
CA MET A 90 -1.83 -3.36 3.40
C MET A 90 -3.04 -4.28 3.36
N LEU A 91 -3.08 -5.32 4.21
CA LEU A 91 -4.23 -6.23 4.27
C LEU A 91 -5.52 -5.51 4.66
N ILE A 92 -5.50 -4.64 5.68
CA ILE A 92 -6.67 -3.84 6.08
C ILE A 92 -7.15 -2.97 4.93
N MET A 93 -6.23 -2.34 4.20
CA MET A 93 -6.58 -1.55 3.03
C MET A 93 -7.27 -2.40 1.96
N CYS A 94 -6.69 -3.56 1.61
CA CYS A 94 -7.27 -4.47 0.62
C CYS A 94 -8.65 -5.01 1.05
N ILE A 95 -8.83 -5.38 2.31
CA ILE A 95 -10.13 -5.79 2.85
C ILE A 95 -11.15 -4.66 2.73
N THR A 96 -10.77 -3.44 3.12
CA THR A 96 -11.65 -2.27 3.05
C THR A 96 -12.08 -2.00 1.61
N GLN A 97 -11.14 -2.06 0.66
CA GLN A 97 -11.42 -1.93 -0.77
C GLN A 97 -12.40 -3.00 -1.26
N ALA A 98 -12.17 -4.27 -0.90
CA ALA A 98 -13.02 -5.38 -1.30
C ALA A 98 -14.45 -5.27 -0.74
N LEU A 99 -14.59 -4.87 0.52
CA LEU A 99 -15.89 -4.71 1.17
C LEU A 99 -16.71 -3.58 0.53
N LEU A 100 -16.08 -2.44 0.27
CA LEU A 100 -16.77 -1.26 -0.27
C LEU A 100 -17.03 -1.37 -1.76
N TYR A 101 -16.10 -1.96 -2.52
CA TYR A 101 -16.09 -1.85 -3.98
C TYR A 101 -16.08 -3.20 -4.71
N GLY A 102 -15.80 -4.29 -4.02
CA GLY A 102 -15.62 -5.60 -4.64
C GLY A 102 -16.82 -6.06 -5.46
N LYS A 103 -18.05 -5.75 -5.07
CA LYS A 103 -19.26 -6.17 -5.82
C LYS A 103 -19.22 -5.76 -7.30
N LYS A 104 -18.77 -4.55 -7.60
CA LYS A 104 -18.73 -3.98 -8.96
C LYS A 104 -17.31 -3.88 -9.54
N HIS A 105 -16.28 -4.02 -8.72
CA HIS A 105 -14.88 -3.90 -9.13
C HIS A 105 -14.07 -5.15 -8.74
N ILE A 106 -13.90 -6.08 -9.68
CA ILE A 106 -13.20 -7.36 -9.45
C ILE A 106 -11.77 -7.17 -8.91
N PRO A 107 -10.95 -6.22 -9.43
CA PRO A 107 -9.59 -6.02 -8.92
C PRO A 107 -9.54 -5.76 -7.40
N ALA A 108 -10.55 -5.07 -6.85
CA ALA A 108 -10.63 -4.81 -5.41
C ALA A 108 -10.87 -6.09 -4.59
N ARG A 109 -11.48 -7.15 -5.14
CA ARG A 109 -11.58 -8.45 -4.44
C ARG A 109 -10.26 -9.20 -4.48
N ILE A 110 -9.60 -9.18 -5.64
CA ILE A 110 -8.35 -9.91 -5.87
C ILE A 110 -7.21 -9.31 -5.02
N SER A 111 -7.24 -8.01 -4.74
CA SER A 111 -6.21 -7.34 -3.92
C SER A 111 -6.08 -7.93 -2.51
N ILE A 112 -7.13 -8.55 -1.94
CA ILE A 112 -7.03 -9.25 -0.64
C ILE A 112 -5.95 -10.33 -0.69
N VAL A 113 -5.83 -11.05 -1.80
CA VAL A 113 -4.83 -12.12 -1.97
C VAL A 113 -3.42 -11.55 -1.83
N LEU A 114 -3.14 -10.38 -2.41
CA LEU A 114 -1.86 -9.70 -2.25
C LEU A 114 -1.61 -9.30 -0.79
N GLY A 115 -2.63 -8.78 -0.10
CA GLY A 115 -2.54 -8.47 1.34
C GLY A 115 -2.18 -9.69 2.18
N ILE A 116 -2.79 -10.85 1.90
CA ILE A 116 -2.49 -12.11 2.58
C ILE A 116 -1.05 -12.54 2.30
N VAL A 117 -0.59 -12.45 1.05
CA VAL A 117 0.79 -12.78 0.67
C VAL A 117 1.80 -11.94 1.46
N PHE A 118 1.56 -10.63 1.63
CA PHE A 118 2.44 -9.79 2.46
C PHE A 118 2.47 -10.23 3.91
N VAL A 119 1.32 -10.54 4.52
CA VAL A 119 1.26 -11.03 5.91
C VAL A 119 1.99 -12.36 6.05
N MET A 120 1.84 -13.27 5.09
CA MET A 120 2.55 -14.56 5.08
C MET A 120 4.07 -14.36 5.00
N LEU A 121 4.54 -13.43 4.16
CA LEU A 121 5.96 -13.10 4.07
C LEU A 121 6.54 -12.66 5.43
N THR A 122 5.81 -11.82 6.17
CA THR A 122 6.31 -11.31 7.46
C THR A 122 6.18 -12.30 8.61
N ILE A 123 5.08 -13.06 8.70
CA ILE A 123 4.89 -14.07 9.74
C ILE A 123 5.89 -15.22 9.59
N LEU A 124 6.09 -15.70 8.36
CA LEU A 124 7.06 -16.75 8.06
C LEU A 124 8.51 -16.25 8.05
N LYS A 125 8.72 -14.93 8.21
CA LYS A 125 10.03 -14.28 8.24
C LYS A 125 10.88 -14.59 7.00
N LEU A 126 10.26 -14.64 5.82
CA LEU A 126 10.90 -15.03 4.55
C LEU A 126 11.83 -13.95 3.98
#